data_AF-A0A1V1UNR4-F1
#
_entry.id   AF-A0A1V1UNR4-F1
#
_cell.length_a   1.000
_cell.length_b   1.000
_cell.length_c   1.000
_cell.angle_alpha   90.00
_cell.angle_beta   90.00
_cell.angle_gamma   90.00
#
_symmetry.space_group_name_H-M   'P 1'
#
loop_
_entity.id
_entity.type
_entity.pdbx_description
1 polymer ?
#
loop_
_entity_poly.entity_id
_entity_poly.type
_entity_poly.pdbx_seq_one_letter_code
_entity_poly.pdbx_strand_id
1 'polypeptide(L)'
;MTQSSTTRGPQIPAILLFRRIAPTVAQDLSSQLHRAGLVNANDLIWALTTGLSSFAKGRGVCLATGFPKAWPEALRALRTACSEAEWERFLVQTATAPQATPRQIARGAAQMVAILEALSEAVRLSPQIATALGTWIITAVVIAHSGPLDADLSLEDLADCF
;
A
#
# COMPACT_ATOMS: atom_id res chain seq x y z
N MET A 1 -41.98 -2.56 -0.68
CA MET A 1 -41.48 -2.93 0.66
C MET A 1 -40.04 -3.39 0.51
N THR A 2 -39.07 -2.54 0.84
CA THR A 2 -37.64 -2.86 0.76
C THR A 2 -37.16 -3.34 2.12
N GLN A 3 -36.83 -4.63 2.22
CA GLN A 3 -36.22 -5.19 3.42
C GLN A 3 -34.75 -4.76 3.47
N SER A 4 -34.45 -3.79 4.32
CA SER A 4 -33.07 -3.41 4.66
C SER A 4 -32.47 -4.53 5.49
N SER A 5 -31.63 -5.36 4.89
CA SER A 5 -30.84 -6.37 5.59
C SER A 5 -29.94 -5.66 6.61
N THR A 6 -30.27 -5.80 7.88
CA THR A 6 -29.52 -5.23 8.99
C THR A 6 -28.27 -6.07 9.21
N THR A 7 -27.11 -5.60 8.74
CA THR A 7 -25.83 -6.24 9.01
C THR A 7 -25.52 -6.14 10.51
N ARG A 8 -25.79 -7.21 11.27
CA ARG A 8 -25.50 -7.32 12.71
C ARG A 8 -24.01 -7.61 12.92
N GLY A 9 -23.20 -6.58 12.90
CA GLY A 9 -21.79 -6.63 13.28
C GLY A 9 -21.28 -5.22 13.59
N PRO A 10 -20.18 -5.09 14.35
CA PRO A 10 -19.55 -3.78 14.55
C PRO A 10 -19.13 -3.23 13.18
N GLN A 11 -19.73 -2.11 12.78
CA GLN A 11 -19.32 -1.38 11.59
C GLN A 11 -18.10 -0.54 11.95
N ILE A 12 -16.91 -1.03 11.60
CA ILE A 12 -15.68 -0.26 11.77
C ILE A 12 -15.47 0.58 10.50
N PRO A 13 -15.31 1.91 10.61
CA PRO A 13 -14.96 2.75 9.47
C PRO A 13 -13.71 2.24 8.75
N ALA A 14 -13.74 2.20 7.41
CA ALA A 14 -12.61 1.75 6.58
C ALA A 14 -11.31 2.49 6.92
N ILE A 15 -11.40 3.79 7.24
CA ILE A 15 -10.27 4.62 7.70
C ILE A 15 -9.62 4.03 8.96
N LEU A 16 -10.40 3.63 9.95
CA LEU A 16 -9.87 3.08 11.20
C LEU A 16 -9.27 1.68 10.99
N LEU A 17 -9.85 0.88 10.10
CA LEU A 17 -9.31 -0.41 9.71
C LEU A 17 -7.98 -0.23 8.96
N PHE A 18 -7.96 0.58 7.92
CA PHE A 18 -6.78 0.76 7.07
C PHE A 18 -5.64 1.44 7.82
N ARG A 19 -5.93 2.38 8.73
CA ARG A 19 -4.91 2.99 9.60
C ARG A 19 -4.13 1.96 10.41
N ARG A 20 -4.73 0.82 10.76
CA ARG A 20 -4.06 -0.28 11.46
C ARG A 20 -3.49 -1.34 10.52
N ILE A 21 -4.26 -1.74 9.51
CA ILE A 21 -3.89 -2.85 8.61
C ILE A 21 -2.75 -2.46 7.67
N ALA A 22 -2.82 -1.26 7.07
CA ALA A 22 -1.85 -0.88 6.05
C ALA A 22 -0.41 -0.83 6.59
N PRO A 23 -0.15 -0.29 7.79
CA PRO A 23 1.19 -0.34 8.36
C PRO A 23 1.72 -1.77 8.55
N THR A 24 0.92 -2.68 9.15
CA THR A 24 1.32 -4.07 9.36
C THR A 24 1.62 -4.78 8.04
N VAL A 25 0.75 -4.62 7.04
CA VAL A 25 0.95 -5.25 5.73
C VAL A 25 2.18 -4.69 5.01
N ALA A 26 2.42 -3.38 5.11
CA ALA A 26 3.60 -2.72 4.55
C ALA A 26 4.90 -3.30 5.15
N GLN A 27 4.95 -3.45 6.48
CA GLN A 27 6.11 -4.01 7.17
C GLN A 27 6.36 -5.49 6.78
N ASP A 28 5.30 -6.30 6.69
CA ASP A 28 5.40 -7.69 6.27
C ASP A 28 5.89 -7.83 4.83
N LEU A 29 5.34 -7.04 3.91
CA LEU A 29 5.77 -6.98 2.51
C LEU A 29 7.24 -6.57 2.40
N SER A 30 7.61 -5.48 3.06
CA SER A 30 8.98 -4.98 3.15
C SER A 30 9.94 -6.09 3.59
N SER A 31 9.62 -6.79 4.68
CA SER A 31 10.47 -7.86 5.24
C SER A 31 10.56 -9.08 4.32
N GLN A 32 9.48 -9.45 3.64
CA GLN A 32 9.48 -10.56 2.68
C GLN A 32 10.30 -10.24 1.43
N LEU A 33 10.15 -9.02 0.90
CA LEU A 33 10.83 -8.59 -0.32
C LEU A 33 12.31 -8.31 -0.07
N HIS A 34 12.68 -7.78 1.09
CA HIS A 34 14.06 -7.68 1.52
C HIS A 34 14.75 -9.06 1.53
N ARG A 35 14.11 -10.07 2.12
CA ARG A 35 14.61 -11.47 2.10
C ARG A 35 14.69 -12.06 0.69
N ALA A 36 13.88 -11.56 -0.24
CA ALA A 36 13.94 -11.94 -1.65
C ALA A 36 14.99 -11.15 -2.46
N GLY A 37 15.77 -10.29 -1.80
CA GLY A 37 16.84 -9.50 -2.41
C GLY A 37 16.41 -8.14 -2.97
N LEU A 38 15.17 -7.71 -2.70
CA LEU A 38 14.71 -6.37 -3.02
C LEU A 38 15.04 -5.43 -1.84
N VAL A 39 16.31 -5.01 -1.82
CA VAL A 39 16.95 -4.27 -0.73
C VAL A 39 16.90 -2.75 -0.93
N ASN A 40 16.68 -2.28 -2.16
CA ASN A 40 16.57 -0.85 -2.47
C ASN A 40 15.13 -0.36 -2.20
N ALA A 41 15.01 0.76 -1.51
CA ALA A 41 13.71 1.30 -1.09
C ALA A 41 12.90 1.91 -2.25
N ASN A 42 13.56 2.55 -3.22
CA ASN A 42 12.90 3.08 -4.42
C ASN A 42 12.35 1.93 -5.27
N ASP A 43 13.14 0.87 -5.42
CA ASP A 43 12.71 -0.34 -6.11
C ASP A 43 11.54 -1.03 -5.40
N LEU A 44 11.46 -0.93 -4.06
CA LEU A 44 10.35 -1.51 -3.30
C LEU A 44 9.07 -0.75 -3.65
N ILE A 45 9.11 0.58 -3.55
CA ILE A 45 8.00 1.46 -3.89
C ILE A 45 7.56 1.18 -5.33
N TRP A 46 8.50 1.12 -6.28
CA TRP A 46 8.24 0.85 -7.69
C TRP A 46 7.61 -0.52 -7.94
N ALA A 47 8.10 -1.57 -7.26
CA ALA A 47 7.53 -2.91 -7.40
C ALA A 47 6.10 -2.96 -6.85
N LEU A 48 5.84 -2.34 -5.70
CA LEU A 48 4.51 -2.33 -5.09
C LEU A 48 3.51 -1.50 -5.91
N THR A 49 3.92 -0.34 -6.43
CA THR A 49 3.06 0.47 -7.31
C THR A 49 2.75 -0.26 -8.61
N THR A 50 3.74 -0.93 -9.21
CA THR A 50 3.54 -1.79 -10.40
C THR A 50 2.54 -2.91 -10.13
N GLY A 51 2.63 -3.56 -8.96
CA GLY A 51 1.70 -4.59 -8.52
C GLY A 51 0.28 -4.06 -8.32
N LEU A 52 0.14 -2.90 -7.66
CA LEU A 52 -1.15 -2.25 -7.48
C LEU A 52 -1.80 -1.86 -8.81
N SER A 53 -1.04 -1.28 -9.75
CA SER A 53 -1.52 -0.96 -11.10
C SER A 53 -2.04 -2.19 -11.83
N SER A 54 -1.28 -3.30 -11.76
CA SER A 54 -1.65 -4.56 -12.39
C SER A 54 -2.94 -5.14 -11.78
N PHE A 55 -3.04 -5.13 -10.44
CA PHE A 55 -4.24 -5.56 -9.73
C PHE A 55 -5.45 -4.70 -10.11
N ALA A 56 -5.34 -3.37 -10.04
CA ALA A 56 -6.41 -2.44 -10.34
C ALA A 56 -6.93 -2.62 -11.77
N LYS A 57 -6.01 -2.71 -12.75
CA LYS A 57 -6.33 -2.98 -14.16
C LYS A 57 -7.05 -4.31 -14.33
N GLY A 58 -6.55 -5.39 -13.70
CA GLY A 58 -7.17 -6.71 -13.74
C GLY A 58 -8.58 -6.75 -13.14
N ARG A 59 -8.92 -5.79 -12.28
CA ARG A 59 -10.24 -5.67 -11.64
C ARG A 59 -11.11 -4.53 -12.21
N GLY A 60 -10.69 -3.90 -13.31
CA GLY A 60 -11.45 -2.82 -13.96
C GLY A 60 -11.48 -1.50 -13.17
N VAL A 61 -10.50 -1.27 -12.28
CA VAL A 61 -10.38 -0.04 -11.49
C VAL A 61 -9.30 0.86 -12.10
N CYS A 62 -9.63 2.13 -12.32
CA CYS A 62 -8.70 3.10 -12.87
C CYS A 62 -7.84 3.74 -11.77
N LEU A 63 -6.61 3.25 -11.62
CA LEU A 63 -5.68 3.74 -10.59
C LEU A 63 -5.30 5.21 -10.78
N ALA A 64 -5.10 5.67 -12.03
CA ALA A 64 -4.81 7.08 -12.34
C ALA A 64 -5.85 8.06 -11.78
N THR A 65 -7.12 7.63 -11.65
CA THR A 65 -8.18 8.44 -11.03
C THR A 65 -8.36 8.19 -9.54
N GLY A 66 -8.02 6.97 -9.07
CA GLY A 66 -8.23 6.54 -7.69
C GLY A 66 -7.08 6.92 -6.76
N PHE A 67 -5.85 6.77 -7.21
CA PHE A 67 -4.65 7.02 -6.41
C PHE A 67 -4.55 8.48 -5.97
N PRO A 68 -4.67 9.51 -6.85
CA PRO A 68 -4.58 10.91 -6.45
C PRO A 68 -5.64 11.33 -5.43
N LYS A 69 -6.77 10.62 -5.38
CA LYS A 69 -7.84 10.88 -4.41
C LYS A 69 -7.63 10.17 -3.07
N ALA A 70 -7.02 8.98 -3.10
CA ALA A 70 -6.92 8.11 -1.93
C ALA A 70 -5.66 8.36 -1.10
N TRP A 71 -4.52 8.65 -1.73
CA TRP A 71 -3.26 8.82 -1.00
C TRP A 71 -3.26 10.02 -0.02
N PRO A 72 -3.91 11.18 -0.30
CA PRO A 72 -3.91 12.29 0.66
C PRO A 72 -4.67 11.96 1.94
N GLU A 73 -5.74 11.16 1.83
CA GLU A 73 -6.47 10.65 2.98
C GLU A 73 -5.64 9.63 3.76
N ALA A 74 -4.99 8.71 3.06
CA ALA A 74 -4.08 7.74 3.65
C ALA A 74 -2.95 8.45 4.43
N LEU A 75 -2.29 9.43 3.82
CA LEU A 75 -1.17 10.17 4.42
C LEU A 75 -1.61 10.87 5.70
N ARG A 76 -2.75 11.59 5.66
CA ARG A 76 -3.31 12.26 6.84
C ARG A 76 -3.64 11.29 7.97
N ALA A 77 -4.19 10.12 7.65
CA ALA A 77 -4.53 9.12 8.65
C ALA A 77 -3.30 8.40 9.21
N LEU A 78 -2.27 8.19 8.39
CA LEU A 78 -1.08 7.41 8.73
C LEU A 78 0.03 8.25 9.40
N ARG A 79 0.15 9.55 9.10
CA ARG A 79 1.17 10.44 9.70
C ARG A 79 1.28 10.33 11.22
N THR A 80 0.15 10.10 11.90
CA THR A 80 0.07 9.96 13.36
C THR A 80 -0.30 8.56 13.82
N ALA A 81 -0.27 7.56 12.92
CA ALA A 81 -0.60 6.17 13.26
C ALA A 81 0.55 5.47 14.00
N CYS A 82 1.78 5.85 13.71
CA CYS A 82 2.98 5.36 14.36
C CYS A 82 3.87 6.54 14.75
N SER A 83 4.72 6.35 15.75
CA SER A 83 5.81 7.25 16.10
C SER A 83 6.91 7.22 15.02
N GLU A 84 7.74 8.25 14.98
CA GLU A 84 8.86 8.35 14.04
C GLU A 84 9.82 7.15 14.16
N ALA A 85 10.18 6.77 15.39
CA ALA A 85 11.00 5.59 15.66
C ALA A 85 10.35 4.25 15.25
N GLU A 86 9.02 4.19 15.17
CA GLU A 86 8.33 3.04 14.60
C GLU A 86 8.41 3.06 13.07
N TRP A 87 8.19 4.20 12.43
CA TRP A 87 8.35 4.35 10.97
C TRP A 87 9.77 4.04 10.50
N GLU A 88 10.80 4.42 11.24
CA GLU A 88 12.19 4.07 10.92
C GLU A 88 12.45 2.55 10.93
N ARG A 89 11.71 1.80 11.75
CA ARG A 89 11.85 0.34 11.85
C ARG A 89 10.99 -0.42 10.84
N PHE A 90 10.14 0.27 10.09
CA PHE A 90 9.24 -0.36 9.12
C PHE A 90 9.95 -0.86 7.88
N LEU A 91 10.93 -0.10 7.39
CA LEU A 91 11.72 -0.47 6.22
C LEU A 91 13.05 -1.05 6.65
N VAL A 92 13.33 -2.22 6.10
CA VAL A 92 14.65 -2.85 6.19
C VAL A 92 15.51 -2.44 4.98
N GLN A 93 14.87 -1.87 3.95
CA GLN A 93 15.50 -1.36 2.73
C GLN A 93 16.22 -0.03 2.96
N THR A 94 17.21 0.23 2.11
CA THR A 94 17.94 1.51 2.06
C THR A 94 17.97 2.07 0.65
N ALA A 95 17.94 3.39 0.51
CA ALA A 95 18.07 4.07 -0.79
C ALA A 95 19.43 3.82 -1.47
N THR A 96 20.47 3.51 -0.67
CA THR A 96 21.85 3.36 -1.14
C THR A 96 22.17 1.93 -1.61
N ALA A 97 21.23 0.99 -1.49
CA ALA A 97 21.43 -0.38 -1.95
C ALA A 97 21.50 -0.45 -3.50
N PRO A 98 22.20 -1.43 -4.06
CA PRO A 98 22.18 -1.68 -5.50
C PRO A 98 20.76 -1.86 -6.02
N GLN A 99 20.54 -1.39 -7.24
CA GLN A 99 19.25 -1.55 -7.92
C GLN A 99 18.90 -3.04 -8.06
N ALA A 100 17.63 -3.34 -7.84
CA ALA A 100 17.07 -4.65 -8.00
C ALA A 100 17.00 -5.03 -9.48
N THR A 101 17.23 -6.29 -9.77
CA THR A 101 17.03 -6.84 -11.12
C THR A 101 15.56 -6.79 -11.52
N PRO A 102 15.24 -6.75 -12.83
CA PRO A 102 13.84 -6.79 -13.29
C PRO A 102 13.04 -7.98 -12.74
N ARG A 103 13.70 -9.13 -12.52
CA ARG A 103 13.08 -10.31 -11.91
C ARG A 103 12.67 -10.07 -10.46
N GLN A 104 13.47 -9.34 -9.69
CA GLN A 104 13.15 -8.99 -8.30
C GLN A 104 11.99 -7.98 -8.25
N ILE A 105 11.98 -6.97 -9.13
CA ILE A 105 10.85 -6.03 -9.26
C ILE A 105 9.56 -6.78 -9.61
N ALA A 106 9.58 -7.65 -10.63
CA ALA A 106 8.41 -8.43 -11.03
C ALA A 106 7.88 -9.32 -9.90
N ARG A 107 8.79 -9.89 -9.09
CA ARG A 107 8.41 -10.65 -7.90
C ARG A 107 7.74 -9.77 -6.83
N GLY A 108 8.25 -8.56 -6.61
CA GLY A 108 7.63 -7.59 -5.71
C GLY A 108 6.23 -7.20 -6.14
N ALA A 109 6.04 -6.93 -7.44
CA ALA A 109 4.73 -6.65 -8.02
C ALA A 109 3.75 -7.82 -7.83
N ALA A 110 4.20 -9.06 -8.10
CA ALA A 110 3.38 -10.25 -7.90
C ALA A 110 2.99 -10.45 -6.43
N GLN A 111 3.88 -10.14 -5.48
CA GLN A 111 3.58 -10.25 -4.05
C GLN A 111 2.50 -9.26 -3.61
N MET A 112 2.54 -8.03 -4.12
CA MET A 112 1.50 -7.03 -3.87
C MET A 112 0.14 -7.51 -4.39
N VAL A 113 0.09 -8.04 -5.62
CA VAL A 113 -1.14 -8.61 -6.20
C VAL A 113 -1.67 -9.74 -5.31
N ALA A 114 -0.83 -10.71 -4.95
CA ALA A 114 -1.23 -11.87 -4.17
C ALA A 114 -1.81 -11.48 -2.79
N ILE A 115 -1.23 -10.48 -2.13
CA ILE A 115 -1.75 -9.99 -0.84
C ILE A 115 -3.10 -9.30 -1.02
N LEU A 116 -3.25 -8.44 -2.04
CA LEU A 116 -4.53 -7.78 -2.29
C LEU A 116 -5.62 -8.78 -2.65
N GLU A 117 -5.30 -9.84 -3.40
CA GLU A 117 -6.23 -10.93 -3.70
C GLU A 117 -6.64 -11.68 -2.44
N ALA A 118 -5.67 -12.13 -1.64
CA ALA A 118 -5.92 -12.85 -0.39
C ALA A 118 -6.79 -12.03 0.58
N LEU A 119 -6.49 -10.73 0.76
CA LEU A 119 -7.27 -9.84 1.62
C LEU A 119 -8.67 -9.56 1.05
N SER A 120 -8.78 -9.41 -0.28
CA SER A 120 -10.07 -9.23 -0.94
C SER A 120 -10.97 -10.44 -0.76
N GLU A 121 -10.42 -11.65 -0.87
CA GLU A 121 -11.17 -12.89 -0.71
C GLU A 121 -11.55 -13.16 0.76
N ALA A 122 -10.61 -12.99 1.68
CA ALA A 122 -10.82 -13.26 3.10
C ALA A 122 -11.91 -12.36 3.71
N VAL A 123 -11.97 -11.09 3.30
CA VAL A 123 -12.88 -10.08 3.87
C VAL A 123 -13.99 -9.66 2.89
N ARG A 124 -14.03 -10.26 1.69
CA ARG A 124 -14.97 -9.94 0.61
C ARG A 124 -14.97 -8.45 0.23
N LEU A 125 -13.77 -7.87 0.12
CA LEU A 125 -13.63 -6.47 -0.27
C LEU A 125 -14.04 -6.28 -1.73
N SER A 126 -14.70 -5.17 -2.04
CA SER A 126 -14.89 -4.78 -3.43
C SER A 126 -13.54 -4.42 -4.07
N PRO A 127 -13.41 -4.53 -5.41
CA PRO A 127 -12.20 -4.10 -6.11
C PRO A 127 -11.72 -2.70 -5.77
N GLN A 128 -12.64 -1.76 -5.57
CA GLN A 128 -12.34 -0.38 -5.23
C GLN A 128 -11.73 -0.27 -3.84
N ILE A 129 -12.30 -1.00 -2.87
CA ILE A 129 -11.82 -1.00 -1.48
C ILE A 129 -10.47 -1.69 -1.37
N ALA A 130 -10.27 -2.80 -2.10
CA ALA A 130 -8.97 -3.48 -2.16
C ALA A 130 -7.89 -2.61 -2.81
N THR A 131 -8.21 -1.90 -3.90
CA THR A 131 -7.29 -0.96 -4.54
C THR A 131 -6.95 0.21 -3.59
N ALA A 132 -7.94 0.74 -2.88
CA ALA A 132 -7.71 1.77 -1.87
C ALA A 132 -6.81 1.29 -0.73
N LEU A 133 -7.01 0.06 -0.22
CA LEU A 133 -6.09 -0.54 0.75
C LEU A 133 -4.66 -0.63 0.20
N GLY A 134 -4.51 -1.00 -1.07
CA GLY A 134 -3.22 -1.01 -1.75
C GLY A 134 -2.54 0.36 -1.78
N THR A 135 -3.30 1.43 -2.07
CA THR A 135 -2.79 2.80 -1.95
C THR A 135 -2.32 3.12 -0.54
N TRP A 136 -3.07 2.72 0.50
CA TRP A 136 -2.68 2.97 1.89
C TRP A 136 -1.41 2.20 2.29
N ILE A 137 -1.23 0.98 1.80
CA ILE A 137 0.00 0.19 2.00
C ILE A 137 1.19 0.92 1.38
N ILE A 138 1.06 1.39 0.14
CA ILE A 138 2.12 2.16 -0.54
C ILE A 138 2.40 3.46 0.24
N THR A 139 1.37 4.17 0.68
CA THR A 139 1.55 5.38 1.52
C THR A 139 2.30 5.09 2.81
N ALA A 140 2.03 3.97 3.49
CA ALA A 140 2.78 3.57 4.67
C ALA A 140 4.26 3.28 4.35
N VAL A 141 4.54 2.60 3.23
CA VAL A 141 5.92 2.38 2.74
C VAL A 141 6.62 3.71 2.44
N VAL A 142 5.94 4.66 1.80
CA VAL A 142 6.52 5.96 1.47
C VAL A 142 6.79 6.79 2.73
N ILE A 143 5.89 6.80 3.71
CA ILE A 143 6.13 7.45 5.02
C ILE A 143 7.36 6.85 5.70
N ALA A 144 7.47 5.52 5.71
CA ALA A 144 8.61 4.85 6.30
C ALA A 144 9.92 5.11 5.56
N HIS A 145 9.86 5.48 4.27
CA HIS A 145 11.03 5.75 3.44
C HIS A 145 11.50 7.20 3.52
N SER A 146 10.59 8.14 3.24
CA SER A 146 10.87 9.57 3.12
C SER A 146 10.68 10.30 4.45
N GLY A 147 10.11 9.64 5.45
CA GLY A 147 9.66 10.28 6.68
C GLY A 147 8.26 10.90 6.53
N PRO A 148 7.54 11.12 7.65
CA PRO A 148 6.16 11.59 7.63
C PRO A 148 5.98 13.02 7.08
N LEU A 149 7.04 13.83 7.12
CA LEU A 149 7.04 15.19 6.61
C LEU A 149 7.15 15.22 5.09
N ASP A 150 8.16 14.55 4.52
CA ASP A 150 8.48 14.60 3.08
C ASP A 150 7.70 13.60 2.21
N ALA A 151 6.89 12.73 2.84
CA ALA A 151 6.11 11.72 2.14
C ALA A 151 5.06 12.28 1.17
N ASP A 152 4.60 13.53 1.34
CA ASP A 152 3.66 14.15 0.40
C ASP A 152 4.30 14.38 -0.97
N LEU A 153 5.52 14.93 -1.03
CA LEU A 153 6.25 15.14 -2.28
C LEU A 153 6.47 13.82 -3.02
N SER A 154 6.93 12.78 -2.30
CA SER A 154 7.12 11.46 -2.89
C SER A 154 5.81 10.82 -3.40
N LEU A 155 4.68 11.08 -2.75
CA LEU A 155 3.38 10.56 -3.18
C LEU A 155 2.79 11.35 -4.35
N GLU A 156 3.08 12.64 -4.44
CA GLU A 156 2.74 13.48 -5.60
C GLU A 156 3.51 13.02 -6.84
N ASP A 157 4.84 12.83 -6.74
CA ASP A 157 5.67 12.29 -7.82
C ASP A 157 5.18 10.90 -8.29
N LEU A 158 4.76 10.04 -7.35
CA LEU A 158 4.17 8.75 -7.68
C LEU A 158 2.81 8.86 -8.36
N ALA A 159 1.99 9.86 -8.01
CA ALA A 159 0.69 10.07 -8.61
C ALA A 159 0.81 10.45 -10.09
N ASP A 160 1.84 11.21 -10.45
CA ASP A 160 2.15 11.61 -11.84
C ASP A 160 2.62 10.45 -12.73
N CYS A 161 2.96 9.31 -12.13
CA CYS A 161 3.40 8.11 -12.85
C CYS A 161 2.25 7.19 -13.31
N PHE A 162 0.99 7.48 -12.96
CA PHE A 162 -0.19 6.66 -13.30
C PHE A 162 -1.02 7.22 -14.46
#